data_AF-A0A8B6XMM0-F1
#
_entry.id   AF-A0A8B6XMM0-F1
#
_cell.length_a   1.000
_cell.length_b   1.000
_cell.length_c   1.000
_cell.angle_alpha   90.00
_cell.angle_beta   90.00
_cell.angle_gamma   90.00
#
_symmetry.space_group_name_H-M   'P 1'
#
loop_
_entity.id
_entity.type
_entity.pdbx_description
1 polymer ?
#
loop_
_entity_poly.entity_id
_entity_poly.type
_entity_poly.pdbx_seq_one_letter_code
_entity_poly.pdbx_strand_id
1 'polypeptide(L)'
;MFGPFIGANTIDKVCEDAKTKSMKVSETNLKSSEMVKICRGASFSEMCDYINTGNYRKLVIHGCDWSKNETKIKSMHVPGGLVVYMWLKENLSGQEVGPYTGPISVPVVDGGEPESNYRIMSLKIVKKKPVAFNSVKRKFSDRNLKIIHIR
;
A
#
# COMPACT_ATOMS: atom_id res chain seq x y z
N MET A 1 4.26 9.15 -28.34
CA MET A 1 5.52 8.40 -28.21
C MET A 1 6.61 9.44 -27.95
N PHE A 2 7.17 9.49 -26.74
CA PHE A 2 8.24 10.43 -26.40
C PHE A 2 9.59 9.76 -26.68
N GLY A 3 10.47 10.47 -27.38
CA GLY A 3 11.75 9.95 -27.90
C GLY A 3 12.75 9.55 -26.80
N PRO A 4 13.94 9.04 -27.18
CA PRO A 4 14.94 8.61 -26.21
C PRO A 4 15.39 9.80 -25.35
N PHE A 5 15.42 9.60 -24.03
CA PHE A 5 16.05 10.57 -23.13
C PHE A 5 17.57 10.47 -23.28
N ILE A 6 18.21 11.58 -23.63
CA ILE A 6 19.67 11.67 -23.79
C ILE A 6 20.15 12.81 -22.88
N GLY A 7 21.09 12.50 -21.98
CA GLY A 7 21.65 13.45 -21.02
C GLY A 7 21.16 13.23 -19.58
N ALA A 8 21.75 13.98 -18.64
CA ALA A 8 21.38 13.91 -17.23
C ALA A 8 19.92 14.33 -17.05
N ASN A 9 19.12 13.44 -16.45
CA ASN A 9 17.72 13.73 -16.16
C ASN A 9 17.41 13.38 -14.69
N THR A 10 16.40 14.04 -14.14
CA THR A 10 16.01 13.85 -12.74
C THR A 10 15.42 12.46 -12.50
N ILE A 11 14.89 11.79 -13.52
CA ILE A 11 14.29 10.46 -13.44
C ILE A 11 15.36 9.40 -13.14
N ASP A 12 16.56 9.56 -13.69
CA ASP A 12 17.70 8.68 -13.40
C ASP A 12 18.05 8.74 -11.90
N LYS A 13 18.11 9.94 -11.31
CA LYS A 13 18.31 10.10 -9.84
C LYS A 13 17.16 9.47 -9.05
N VAL A 14 15.94 9.57 -9.59
CA VAL A 14 14.73 9.02 -8.96
C VAL A 14 14.75 7.49 -8.95
N CYS A 15 15.28 6.80 -9.96
CA CYS A 15 15.43 5.33 -9.95
C CYS A 15 16.89 4.87 -9.71
N GLU A 16 17.70 5.63 -8.96
CA GLU A 16 19.09 5.28 -8.60
C GLU A 16 19.98 4.95 -9.80
N ASP A 17 20.14 5.91 -10.69
CA ASP A 17 21.00 5.88 -11.87
C ASP A 17 20.62 4.82 -12.92
N ALA A 18 19.43 4.23 -12.80
CA ALA A 18 18.80 3.51 -13.89
C ALA A 18 18.59 4.49 -15.04
N LYS A 19 19.40 4.35 -16.11
CA LYS A 19 19.30 5.22 -17.29
C LYS A 19 17.91 5.08 -17.92
N THR A 20 17.12 6.13 -17.80
CA THR A 20 15.80 6.25 -18.39
C THR A 20 15.98 6.25 -19.90
N LYS A 21 15.44 5.22 -20.57
CA LYS A 21 15.50 5.12 -22.04
C LYS A 21 14.25 5.70 -22.70
N SER A 22 13.11 5.56 -22.05
CA SER A 22 11.82 6.00 -22.57
C SER A 22 10.82 6.18 -21.42
N MET A 23 9.77 6.95 -21.67
CA MET A 23 8.70 7.22 -20.72
C MET A 23 7.35 6.91 -21.37
N LYS A 24 6.50 6.17 -20.65
CA LYS A 24 5.13 5.91 -21.03
C LYS A 24 4.21 6.66 -20.08
N VAL A 25 3.48 7.64 -20.60
CA VAL A 25 2.36 8.25 -19.89
C VAL A 25 1.14 7.35 -20.10
N SER A 26 0.49 6.96 -19.01
CA SER A 26 -0.75 6.19 -19.04
C SER A 26 -1.82 6.99 -18.31
N GLU A 27 -2.97 7.20 -18.95
CA GLU A 27 -4.10 7.86 -18.30
C GLU A 27 -4.73 6.94 -17.25
N THR A 28 -5.11 7.50 -16.11
CA THR A 28 -5.86 6.81 -15.06
C THR A 28 -7.00 7.71 -14.60
N ASN A 29 -8.18 7.11 -14.41
CA ASN A 29 -9.35 7.82 -13.86
C ASN A 29 -9.31 7.88 -12.32
N LEU A 30 -8.34 7.23 -11.69
CA LEU A 30 -8.19 7.21 -10.24
C LEU A 30 -7.47 8.47 -9.76
N LYS A 31 -8.00 9.08 -8.70
CA LYS A 31 -7.32 10.18 -8.02
C LYS A 31 -6.19 9.62 -7.16
N SER A 32 -5.11 10.36 -7.00
CA SER A 32 -4.00 9.98 -6.09
C SER A 32 -4.47 9.74 -4.65
N SER A 33 -5.53 10.42 -4.21
CA SER A 33 -6.19 10.20 -2.90
C SER A 33 -6.83 8.82 -2.73
N GLU A 34 -7.06 8.09 -3.83
CA GLU A 34 -7.66 6.75 -3.86
C GLU A 34 -6.60 5.66 -4.04
N MET A 35 -5.33 6.03 -4.11
CA MET A 35 -4.18 5.14 -4.33
C MET A 35 -3.36 5.00 -3.05
N VAL A 36 -2.67 3.87 -2.90
CA VAL A 36 -1.73 3.70 -1.79
C VAL A 36 -0.51 4.54 -2.08
N LYS A 37 -0.09 5.37 -1.12
CA LYS A 37 1.15 6.14 -1.22
C LYS A 37 2.27 5.36 -0.54
N ILE A 38 3.40 5.17 -1.21
CA ILE A 38 4.63 4.59 -0.65
C ILE A 38 5.75 5.61 -0.74
N CYS A 39 6.67 5.64 0.22
CA CYS A 39 7.82 6.55 0.20
C CYS A 39 9.11 5.86 0.64
N ARG A 40 10.23 6.36 0.12
CA ARG A 40 11.59 5.91 0.47
C ARG A 40 12.09 6.45 1.80
N GLY A 41 11.50 7.53 2.30
CA GLY A 41 11.82 8.09 3.59
C GLY A 41 10.85 7.64 4.67
N ALA A 42 11.33 7.59 5.92
CA ALA A 42 10.46 7.44 7.08
C ALA A 42 9.57 8.67 7.24
N SER A 43 8.39 8.52 7.85
CA SER A 43 7.43 9.60 8.06
C SER A 43 7.09 10.39 6.79
N PHE A 44 6.97 9.69 5.66
CA PHE A 44 6.57 10.26 4.37
C PHE A 44 7.56 11.28 3.78
N SER A 45 8.84 11.17 4.13
CA SER A 45 9.90 11.97 3.51
C SER A 45 10.45 11.33 2.23
N GLU A 46 11.34 12.06 1.55
CA GLU A 46 11.96 11.68 0.28
C GLU A 46 10.94 11.42 -0.85
N MET A 47 11.35 10.65 -1.86
CA MET A 47 10.50 10.32 -2.99
C MET A 47 9.33 9.44 -2.55
N CYS A 48 8.14 9.83 -2.99
CA CYS A 48 6.93 9.04 -2.84
C CYS A 48 6.31 8.70 -4.20
N ASP A 49 5.58 7.59 -4.23
CA ASP A 49 4.85 7.13 -5.40
C ASP A 49 3.44 6.66 -5.01
N TYR A 50 2.53 6.65 -5.97
CA TYR A 50 1.14 6.25 -5.80
C TYR A 50 0.87 4.98 -6.60
N ILE A 51 0.40 3.93 -5.92
CA ILE A 51 0.17 2.62 -6.51
C ILE A 51 -1.30 2.21 -6.42
N ASN A 52 -1.78 1.66 -7.54
CA ASN A 52 -3.14 1.19 -7.72
C ASN A 52 -3.37 -0.18 -7.07
N THR A 53 -4.62 -0.61 -7.03
CA THR A 53 -4.97 -2.00 -6.71
C THR A 53 -4.33 -2.96 -7.71
N GLY A 54 -3.78 -4.07 -7.22
CA GLY A 54 -3.12 -5.04 -8.09
C GLY A 54 -2.27 -6.04 -7.32
N ASN A 55 -1.69 -6.97 -8.08
CA ASN A 55 -0.71 -7.93 -7.59
C ASN A 55 0.67 -7.53 -8.11
N TYR A 56 1.56 -7.16 -7.21
CA TYR A 56 2.93 -6.75 -7.50
C TYR A 56 3.85 -7.89 -7.05
N ARG A 57 3.98 -8.91 -7.91
CA ARG A 57 4.81 -10.10 -7.65
C ARG A 57 6.30 -9.76 -7.51
N LYS A 58 6.72 -8.62 -8.04
CA LYS A 58 7.99 -7.95 -7.78
C LYS A 58 7.68 -6.49 -7.50
N LEU A 59 8.49 -5.83 -6.66
CA LEU A 59 8.34 -4.40 -6.39
C LEU A 59 8.96 -3.52 -7.49
N VAL A 60 8.63 -3.79 -8.74
CA VAL A 60 8.95 -2.89 -9.85
C VAL A 60 7.73 -2.00 -10.08
N ILE A 61 7.80 -0.76 -9.60
CA ILE A 61 6.70 0.21 -9.63
C ILE A 61 7.16 1.39 -10.47
N HIS A 62 6.39 1.68 -11.52
CA HIS A 62 6.70 2.73 -12.51
C HIS A 62 8.12 2.66 -13.09
N GLY A 63 8.69 1.46 -13.17
CA GLY A 63 10.04 1.23 -13.69
C GLY A 63 11.17 1.35 -12.66
N CYS A 64 10.89 1.85 -11.45
CA CYS A 64 11.85 1.79 -10.35
C CYS A 64 11.70 0.46 -9.59
N ASP A 65 12.82 -0.13 -9.20
CA ASP A 65 12.87 -1.28 -8.30
C ASP A 65 12.87 -0.80 -6.85
N TRP A 66 11.82 -1.10 -6.09
CA TRP A 66 11.63 -0.73 -4.68
C TRP A 66 12.00 -1.86 -3.70
N SER A 67 12.67 -2.91 -4.18
CA SER A 67 13.12 -4.02 -3.33
C SER A 67 14.57 -3.89 -2.85
N LYS A 68 15.30 -2.88 -3.34
CA LYS A 68 16.70 -2.63 -2.96
C LYS A 68 16.78 -1.88 -1.64
N ASN A 69 17.94 -1.98 -0.99
CA ASN A 69 18.17 -1.37 0.32
C ASN A 69 17.92 0.15 0.35
N GLU A 70 18.32 0.84 -0.72
CA GLU A 70 18.27 2.29 -0.81
C GLU A 70 16.90 2.79 -1.31
N THR A 71 16.21 1.99 -2.14
CA THR A 71 14.88 2.29 -2.67
C THR A 71 13.71 1.68 -1.89
N LYS A 72 13.96 0.95 -0.80
CA LYS A 72 12.91 0.20 -0.07
C LYS A 72 11.80 1.11 0.43
N ILE A 73 10.63 0.50 0.62
CA ILE A 73 9.45 1.20 1.17
C ILE A 73 9.68 1.45 2.66
N LYS A 74 9.98 2.71 3.03
CA LYS A 74 10.17 3.09 4.44
C LYS A 74 8.91 3.64 5.08
N SER A 75 7.97 4.21 4.32
CA SER A 75 6.66 4.62 4.85
C SER A 75 5.55 4.42 3.84
N MET A 76 4.31 4.30 4.31
CA MET A 76 3.15 4.00 3.49
C MET A 76 1.87 4.64 4.04
N HIS A 77 1.02 5.17 3.17
CA HIS A 77 -0.35 5.57 3.50
C HIS A 77 -1.34 4.73 2.69
N VAL A 78 -2.25 4.07 3.40
CA VAL A 78 -3.32 3.27 2.80
C VAL A 78 -4.62 4.05 2.92
N PRO A 79 -5.24 4.50 1.81
CA PRO A 79 -6.49 5.25 1.87
C PRO A 79 -7.67 4.36 2.27
N GLY A 80 -8.79 4.99 2.64
CA GLY A 80 -10.01 4.29 3.00
C GLY A 80 -10.50 3.35 1.90
N GLY A 81 -10.95 2.15 2.30
CA GLY A 81 -11.50 1.17 1.36
C GLY A 81 -10.46 0.29 0.67
N LEU A 82 -9.17 0.41 0.98
CA LEU A 82 -8.12 -0.48 0.50
C LEU A 82 -7.51 -1.34 1.63
N VAL A 83 -6.94 -2.47 1.24
CA VAL A 83 -6.14 -3.35 2.09
C VAL A 83 -4.85 -3.70 1.36
N VAL A 84 -3.72 -3.55 2.06
CA VAL A 84 -2.38 -3.88 1.55
C VAL A 84 -1.84 -5.09 2.30
N TYR A 85 -1.37 -6.06 1.53
CA TYR A 85 -0.64 -7.23 1.99
C TYR A 85 0.77 -7.15 1.43
N MET A 86 1.79 -7.42 2.24
CA MET A 86 3.20 -7.34 1.83
C MET A 86 3.93 -8.62 2.21
N TRP A 87 4.98 -8.96 1.47
CA TRP A 87 5.75 -10.18 1.68
C TRP A 87 7.25 -9.94 1.56
N LEU A 88 8.02 -10.69 2.35
CA LEU A 88 9.48 -10.65 2.35
C LEU A 88 10.15 -11.42 1.19
N LYS A 89 9.38 -12.12 0.35
CA LYS A 89 9.88 -12.74 -0.90
C LYS A 89 9.05 -12.31 -2.11
N GLU A 90 9.60 -12.52 -3.30
CA GLU A 90 8.87 -12.31 -4.55
C GLU A 90 7.66 -13.25 -4.66
N ASN A 91 6.77 -12.97 -5.62
CA ASN A 91 5.60 -13.77 -5.99
C ASN A 91 4.57 -13.96 -4.87
N LEU A 92 4.43 -12.97 -3.98
CA LEU A 92 3.45 -12.98 -2.88
C LEU A 92 3.67 -14.18 -1.94
N SER A 93 4.94 -14.43 -1.60
CA SER A 93 5.36 -15.63 -0.87
C SER A 93 6.30 -15.32 0.29
N GLY A 94 6.51 -16.30 1.16
CA GLY A 94 7.32 -16.12 2.38
C GLY A 94 6.52 -15.46 3.50
N GLN A 95 7.22 -14.81 4.43
CA GLN A 95 6.60 -14.18 5.57
C GLN A 95 5.79 -12.95 5.13
N GLU A 96 4.54 -12.91 5.56
CA GLU A 96 3.63 -11.80 5.33
C GLU A 96 3.84 -10.70 6.38
N VAL A 97 3.76 -9.45 5.93
CA VAL A 97 3.81 -8.23 6.76
C VAL A 97 2.52 -7.45 6.50
N GLY A 98 1.69 -7.32 7.54
CA GLY A 98 0.33 -6.80 7.44
C GLY A 98 -0.74 -7.86 7.75
N PRO A 99 -2.00 -7.67 7.32
CA PRO A 99 -2.48 -6.66 6.37
C PRO A 99 -2.68 -5.25 6.96
N TYR A 100 -2.48 -4.23 6.14
CA TYR A 100 -2.76 -2.83 6.47
C TYR A 100 -4.09 -2.42 5.86
N THR A 101 -5.11 -2.23 6.70
CA THR A 101 -6.45 -1.82 6.28
C THR A 101 -6.62 -0.32 6.44
N GLY A 102 -6.89 0.40 5.35
CA GLY A 102 -7.05 1.85 5.38
C GLY A 102 -8.39 2.32 5.97
N PRO A 103 -8.48 3.60 6.39
CA PRO A 103 -7.44 4.63 6.28
C PRO A 103 -6.38 4.51 7.39
N ILE A 104 -5.10 4.41 7.02
CA ILE A 104 -3.99 4.37 7.98
C ILE A 104 -2.71 4.95 7.39
N SER A 105 -1.91 5.60 8.24
CA SER A 105 -0.57 6.09 7.94
C SER A 105 0.45 5.27 8.71
N VAL A 106 1.38 4.65 7.99
CA VAL A 106 2.46 3.83 8.53
C VAL A 106 3.77 4.59 8.33
N PRO A 107 4.26 5.32 9.36
CA PRO A 107 5.44 6.18 9.22
C PRO A 107 6.73 5.36 9.09
N VAL A 108 6.72 4.08 9.50
CA VAL A 108 7.85 3.16 9.40
C VAL A 108 7.35 1.78 8.98
N VAL A 109 7.72 1.33 7.78
CA VAL A 109 7.40 0.01 7.22
C VAL A 109 8.62 -0.90 7.34
N ASP A 110 9.66 -0.67 6.52
CA ASP A 110 10.90 -1.45 6.54
C ASP A 110 11.98 -0.76 7.39
N GLY A 111 11.90 -0.89 8.71
CA GLY A 111 13.04 -0.59 9.59
C GLY A 111 12.76 0.42 10.70
N GLY A 112 11.95 0.02 11.68
CA GLY A 112 12.07 0.61 13.02
C GLY A 112 13.44 0.35 13.64
N GLU A 113 14.14 -0.68 13.16
CA GLU A 113 15.47 -1.07 13.62
C GLU A 113 16.52 -0.98 12.51
N PRO A 114 17.67 -0.32 12.78
CA PRO A 114 18.72 -0.04 11.79
C PRO A 114 19.44 -1.30 11.25
N GLU A 115 19.31 -2.45 11.91
CA GLU A 115 19.98 -3.70 11.53
C GLU A 115 19.05 -4.74 10.87
N SER A 116 17.77 -4.39 10.70
CA SER A 116 16.83 -5.35 10.13
C SER A 116 17.00 -5.48 8.61
N ASN A 117 17.44 -6.66 8.17
CA ASN A 117 17.44 -7.05 6.75
C ASN A 117 16.02 -7.32 6.19
N TYR A 118 14.98 -6.84 6.87
CA TYR A 118 13.61 -6.94 6.41
C TYR A 118 13.40 -5.99 5.23
N ARG A 119 12.99 -6.57 4.10
CA ARG A 119 12.65 -5.84 2.88
C ARG A 119 11.39 -6.44 2.31
N ILE A 120 10.43 -5.59 1.97
CA ILE A 120 9.30 -6.04 1.17
C ILE A 120 9.81 -6.33 -0.25
N MET A 121 9.45 -7.50 -0.77
CA MET A 121 9.84 -7.96 -2.11
C MET A 121 8.63 -8.11 -3.04
N SER A 122 7.43 -8.23 -2.48
CA SER A 122 6.19 -8.24 -3.24
C SER A 122 5.01 -7.73 -2.40
N LEU A 123 3.98 -7.21 -3.07
CA LEU A 123 2.78 -6.70 -2.40
C LEU A 123 1.50 -6.95 -3.20
N LYS A 124 0.38 -6.90 -2.51
CA LYS A 124 -0.96 -7.02 -3.07
C LYS A 124 -1.88 -5.97 -2.47
N ILE A 125 -2.59 -5.27 -3.33
CA ILE A 125 -3.52 -4.20 -2.95
C ILE A 125 -4.89 -4.55 -3.48
N VAL A 126 -5.88 -4.63 -2.58
CA VAL A 126 -7.26 -4.99 -2.92
C VAL A 126 -8.24 -3.99 -2.33
N LYS A 127 -9.42 -3.87 -2.96
CA LYS A 127 -10.55 -3.18 -2.34
C LYS A 127 -11.05 -3.98 -1.15
N LYS A 128 -11.28 -3.30 -0.03
CA LYS A 128 -11.95 -3.85 1.15
C LYS A 128 -13.36 -4.26 0.72
N LYS A 129 -13.67 -5.56 0.83
CA LYS A 129 -15.05 -6.01 0.65
C LYS A 129 -15.88 -5.42 1.79
N PRO A 130 -17.06 -4.83 1.51
CA PRO A 130 -17.96 -4.42 2.58
C PRO A 130 -18.30 -5.66 3.40
N VAL A 131 -18.07 -5.59 4.71
CA VAL A 131 -18.59 -6.60 5.62
C VAL A 131 -20.11 -6.49 5.51
N ALA A 132 -20.78 -7.56 5.08
CA ALA A 132 -22.23 -7.57 4.96
C ALA A 132 -22.83 -7.17 6.32
N PHE A 133 -23.52 -6.03 6.36
CA PHE A 133 -24.17 -5.47 7.55
C PHE A 133 -25.44 -6.23 7.95
N ASN A 134 -25.46 -7.56 7.76
CA ASN A 134 -26.63 -8.41 7.97
C ASN A 134 -26.35 -9.52 9.01
N SER A 135 -25.95 -9.14 10.24
CA SER A 135 -25.94 -10.09 11.37
C SER A 135 -26.28 -9.50 12.75
N VAL A 136 -26.55 -8.20 12.89
CA VAL A 136 -26.92 -7.59 14.19
C VAL A 136 -28.32 -6.97 14.13
N LYS A 137 -29.27 -7.74 13.59
CA LYS A 137 -30.72 -7.44 13.72
C LYS A 137 -31.54 -8.68 14.10
N ARG A 138 -30.97 -9.59 14.89
CA ARG A 138 -31.72 -10.70 15.51
C ARG A 138 -31.13 -11.09 16.87
N LYS A 139 -31.51 -10.36 17.92
CA LYS A 139 -31.70 -10.88 19.32
C LYS A 139 -32.20 -9.80 20.31
N PHE A 140 -33.05 -8.89 19.85
CA PHE A 140 -33.92 -8.08 20.72
C PHE A 140 -35.37 -8.20 20.23
N SER A 141 -35.82 -9.45 20.09
CA SER A 141 -37.24 -9.79 20.16
C SER A 141 -37.33 -10.81 21.27
N ASP A 142 -38.31 -10.62 22.15
CA ASP A 142 -38.75 -11.56 23.19
C ASP A 142 -37.96 -11.54 24.50
N ARG A 143 -38.00 -10.39 25.19
CA ARG A 143 -38.24 -10.44 26.64
C ARG A 143 -39.50 -9.64 26.96
N ASN A 144 -40.59 -10.38 27.11
CA ASN A 144 -41.82 -9.96 27.75
C ASN A 144 -41.52 -9.17 29.04
N LEU A 145 -41.76 -7.86 29.01
CA LEU A 145 -41.91 -7.05 30.21
C LEU A 145 -43.26 -7.41 30.84
N LYS A 146 -43.24 -8.37 31.77
CA LYS A 146 -44.30 -8.51 32.77
C LYS A 146 -44.24 -7.27 33.66
N ILE A 147 -45.20 -6.38 33.51
CA ILE A 147 -45.46 -5.28 34.44
C ILE A 147 -45.96 -5.89 35.74
N ILE A 148 -45.17 -5.82 36.80
CA ILE A 148 -45.61 -6.15 38.16
C ILE A 148 -46.14 -4.85 38.78
N HIS A 149 -47.45 -4.79 39.01
CA HIS A 149 -48.07 -3.79 39.89
C HIS A 149 -47.77 -4.18 41.34
N ILE A 150 -47.17 -3.28 42.11
CA ILE A 150 -47.13 -3.37 43.56
C ILE A 150 -48.10 -2.30 44.08
N ARG A 151 -49.10 -2.75 44.85
CA ARG A 151 -50.03 -1.92 45.62
C ARG A 151 -49.39 -1.50 46.92
#